data_AF-A0A7X6TDY0-F1
#
_entry.id   AF-A0A7X6TDY0-F1
#
_cell.length_a   1.000
_cell.length_b   1.000
_cell.length_c   1.000
_cell.angle_alpha   90.00
_cell.angle_beta   90.00
_cell.angle_gamma   90.00
#
_symmetry.space_group_name_H-M   'P 1'
#
loop_
_entity.id
_entity.type
_entity.pdbx_description
1 polymer ?
#
loop_
_entity_poly.entity_id
_entity_poly.type
_entity_poly.pdbx_seq_one_letter_code
_entity_poly.pdbx_strand_id
1 'polypeptide(L)'
;MIEQIYIFKIEFQALNQKFRFLLLFVVLLCFIPGSKAENPFFKAADLSQSWIYYYPEHWPEEQWERDIKNIAELGFEGVHMGEFAWAQLEPEEGRYRFEWLDHAIGLADKYQLKVILCTSTATPPVWLSRKYPEILIKHENGNYSDHGARQHASFASPKYRGLALKT
;
A
#
# COMPACT_ATOMS: atom_id res chain seq x y z
N MET A 1 2.29 41.88 39.02
CA MET A 1 2.35 40.40 39.01
C MET A 1 1.70 39.76 40.24
N ILE A 2 1.85 40.33 41.45
CA ILE A 2 1.25 39.76 42.67
C ILE A 2 -0.27 40.06 42.76
N GLU A 3 -0.74 41.24 42.33
CA GLU A 3 -2.17 41.59 42.42
C GLU A 3 -3.11 40.75 41.52
N GLN A 4 -2.67 40.36 40.33
CA GLN A 4 -3.46 39.50 39.41
C GLN A 4 -3.69 38.09 39.97
N ILE A 5 -2.77 37.58 40.79
CA ILE A 5 -2.88 36.27 41.44
C ILE A 5 -3.91 36.32 42.58
N TYR A 6 -3.97 37.43 43.33
CA TYR A 6 -4.94 37.59 44.42
C TYR A 6 -6.37 37.79 43.90
N ILE A 7 -6.56 38.55 42.82
CA ILE A 7 -7.88 38.75 42.19
C ILE A 7 -8.47 37.41 41.70
N PHE A 8 -7.69 36.59 40.99
CA PHE A 8 -8.12 35.26 40.53
C PHE A 8 -8.46 34.31 41.71
N LYS A 9 -7.75 34.42 42.83
CA LYS A 9 -7.96 33.58 44.02
C LYS A 9 -9.23 33.98 44.79
N ILE A 10 -9.57 35.27 44.81
CA ILE A 10 -10.80 35.81 45.46
C ILE A 10 -12.05 35.42 44.65
N GLU A 11 -12.02 35.52 43.31
CA GLU A 11 -13.16 35.09 42.47
C GLU A 11 -13.47 33.60 42.63
N PHE A 12 -12.45 32.75 42.79
CA PHE A 12 -12.64 31.31 42.97
C PHE A 12 -13.24 30.93 44.33
N GLN A 13 -13.08 31.76 45.37
CA GLN A 13 -13.66 31.55 46.70
C GLN A 13 -15.08 32.12 46.85
N ALA A 14 -15.47 33.09 46.04
CA ALA A 14 -16.83 33.67 46.04
C ALA A 14 -17.89 32.80 45.34
N LEU A 15 -17.47 31.71 44.70
CA LEU A 15 -18.34 30.82 43.94
C LEU A 15 -19.04 29.82 44.88
N ASN A 16 -20.38 29.89 44.93
CA ASN A 16 -21.25 29.05 45.76
C ASN A 16 -20.85 27.56 45.67
N GLN A 17 -20.83 26.84 46.80
CA GLN A 17 -20.47 25.42 46.88
C GLN A 17 -21.23 24.55 45.87
N LYS A 18 -22.52 24.86 45.61
CA LYS A 18 -23.32 24.18 44.57
C LYS A 18 -22.78 24.40 43.16
N PHE A 19 -22.26 25.59 42.88
CA PHE A 19 -21.69 25.96 41.58
C PHE A 19 -20.31 25.34 41.37
N ARG A 20 -19.51 25.19 42.44
CA ARG A 20 -18.26 24.42 42.41
C ARG A 20 -18.48 22.93 42.09
N PHE A 21 -19.49 22.31 42.71
CA PHE A 21 -19.88 20.94 42.38
C PHE A 21 -20.41 20.83 40.96
N LEU A 22 -21.21 21.80 40.50
CA LEU A 22 -21.71 21.84 39.13
C LEU A 22 -20.55 21.97 38.12
N LEU A 23 -19.56 22.82 38.40
CA LEU A 23 -18.40 23.01 37.52
C LEU A 23 -17.51 21.76 37.48
N LEU A 24 -17.25 21.13 38.63
CA LEU A 24 -16.54 19.84 38.70
C LEU A 24 -17.30 18.73 37.97
N PHE A 25 -18.62 18.69 38.09
CA PHE A 25 -19.48 17.72 37.41
C PHE A 25 -19.51 17.94 35.89
N VAL A 26 -19.58 19.20 35.43
CA VAL A 26 -19.49 19.57 34.01
C VAL A 26 -18.10 19.25 33.44
N VAL A 27 -17.03 19.53 34.18
CA VAL A 27 -15.66 19.13 33.78
C VAL A 27 -15.54 17.61 33.70
N LEU A 28 -16.08 16.86 34.67
CA LEU A 28 -16.12 15.39 34.60
C LEU A 28 -16.94 14.88 33.40
N LEU A 29 -18.06 15.52 33.07
CA LEU A 29 -18.88 15.21 31.89
C LEU A 29 -18.13 15.49 30.58
N CYS A 30 -17.30 16.54 30.53
CA CYS A 30 -16.44 16.84 29.38
C CYS A 30 -15.27 15.86 29.20
N PHE A 31 -14.93 15.08 30.24
CA PHE A 31 -13.93 14.01 30.18
C PHE A 31 -14.53 12.63 29.91
N ILE A 32 -15.84 12.52 29.65
CA ILE A 32 -16.38 11.28 29.08
C ILE A 32 -15.74 11.12 27.70
N PRO A 33 -14.93 10.08 27.46
CA PRO A 33 -14.43 9.82 26.12
C PRO A 33 -15.67 9.61 25.24
N GLY A 34 -15.91 10.56 24.33
CA GLY A 34 -16.99 10.43 23.36
C GLY A 34 -16.85 9.06 22.70
N SER A 35 -17.93 8.28 22.73
CA SER A 35 -17.98 6.98 22.07
C SER A 35 -17.46 7.16 20.65
N LYS A 36 -16.27 6.61 20.35
CA LYS A 36 -15.79 6.58 18.97
C LYS A 36 -16.83 5.77 18.21
N ALA A 37 -17.60 6.43 17.36
CA ALA A 37 -18.50 5.74 16.45
C ALA A 37 -17.61 4.84 15.57
N GLU A 38 -17.65 3.53 15.80
CA GLU A 38 -17.01 2.58 14.88
C GLU A 38 -17.61 2.78 13.50
N ASN A 39 -16.76 2.81 12.48
CA ASN A 39 -17.24 2.94 11.11
C ASN A 39 -18.06 1.68 10.78
N PRO A 40 -19.34 1.82 10.39
CA PRO A 40 -20.22 0.67 10.16
C PRO A 40 -19.75 -0.23 9.01
N PHE A 41 -18.83 0.25 8.17
CA PHE A 41 -18.27 -0.47 7.04
C PHE A 41 -16.88 -1.05 7.31
N PHE A 42 -16.09 -0.47 8.22
CA PHE A 42 -14.70 -0.87 8.43
C PHE A 42 -14.33 -0.91 9.91
N LYS A 43 -13.87 -2.07 10.38
CA LYS A 43 -13.28 -2.18 11.73
C LYS A 43 -11.85 -1.65 11.68
N ALA A 44 -11.46 -0.88 12.68
CA ALA A 44 -10.13 -0.30 12.75
C ALA A 44 -9.00 -1.35 12.75
N ALA A 45 -9.25 -2.53 13.31
CA ALA A 45 -8.30 -3.65 13.32
C ALA A 45 -8.04 -4.27 11.93
N ASP A 46 -8.97 -4.07 10.99
CA ASP A 46 -8.89 -4.64 9.63
C ASP A 46 -8.27 -3.66 8.62
N LEU A 47 -8.03 -2.41 9.04
CA LEU A 47 -7.43 -1.37 8.20
C LEU A 47 -5.90 -1.47 8.29
N SER A 48 -5.27 -1.99 7.23
CA SER A 48 -3.82 -1.91 7.14
C SER A 48 -3.35 -0.48 6.96
N GLN A 49 -2.37 -0.09 7.76
CA GLN A 49 -1.92 1.29 7.90
C GLN A 49 -0.71 1.61 7.00
N SER A 50 0.16 0.63 6.76
CA SER A 50 1.43 0.84 6.04
C SER A 50 1.78 -0.35 5.14
N TRP A 51 1.95 -0.07 3.85
CA TRP A 51 2.42 -1.02 2.83
C TRP A 51 3.60 -0.42 2.07
N ILE A 52 4.41 -1.29 1.46
CA ILE A 52 5.52 -0.89 0.61
C ILE A 52 5.56 -1.71 -0.69
N TYR A 53 5.98 -1.09 -1.79
CA TYR A 53 6.25 -1.80 -3.03
C TYR A 53 7.65 -2.43 -2.94
N TYR A 54 7.73 -3.74 -3.13
CA TYR A 54 8.99 -4.48 -3.18
C TYR A 54 9.06 -5.30 -4.47
N TYR A 55 10.15 -5.11 -5.23
CA TYR A 55 10.38 -5.73 -6.53
C TYR A 55 11.59 -6.68 -6.45
N PRO A 56 11.41 -7.90 -5.90
CA PRO A 56 12.50 -8.87 -5.79
C PRO A 56 13.12 -9.20 -7.15
N GLU A 57 12.35 -9.14 -8.24
CA GLU A 57 12.79 -9.37 -9.62
C GLU A 57 13.88 -8.39 -10.11
N HIS A 58 14.14 -7.30 -9.38
CA HIS A 58 15.18 -6.30 -9.69
C HIS A 58 16.46 -6.46 -8.84
N TRP A 59 16.47 -7.37 -7.86
CA TRP A 59 17.59 -7.54 -6.93
C TRP A 59 18.11 -8.97 -6.93
N PRO A 60 19.42 -9.17 -6.69
CA PRO A 60 19.97 -10.51 -6.42
C PRO A 60 19.26 -11.17 -5.24
N GLU A 61 19.02 -12.48 -5.35
CA GLU A 61 18.24 -13.27 -4.39
C GLU A 61 18.80 -13.25 -2.97
N GLU A 62 20.12 -13.12 -2.84
CA GLU A 62 20.82 -13.08 -1.54
C GLU A 62 20.46 -11.83 -0.73
N GLN A 63 19.86 -10.82 -1.37
CA GLN A 63 19.42 -9.58 -0.71
C GLN A 63 17.97 -9.65 -0.22
N TRP A 64 17.16 -10.58 -0.72
CA TRP A 64 15.71 -10.55 -0.48
C TRP A 64 15.35 -10.72 0.99
N GLU A 65 15.98 -11.68 1.67
CA GLU A 65 15.72 -11.93 3.08
C GLU A 65 16.11 -10.72 3.95
N ARG A 66 17.24 -10.07 3.65
CA ARG A 66 17.67 -8.84 4.32
C ARG A 66 16.61 -7.75 4.16
N ASP A 67 16.15 -7.52 2.93
CA ASP A 67 15.20 -6.44 2.62
C ASP A 67 13.85 -6.69 3.28
N ILE A 68 13.31 -7.90 3.15
CA ILE A 68 12.01 -8.30 3.73
C ILE A 68 12.07 -8.23 5.26
N LYS A 69 13.17 -8.71 5.88
CA LYS A 69 13.39 -8.56 7.32
C LYS A 69 13.39 -7.10 7.75
N ASN A 70 14.12 -6.23 7.03
CA ASN A 70 14.19 -4.80 7.34
C ASN A 70 12.82 -4.13 7.18
N ILE A 71 12.03 -4.49 6.16
CA ILE A 71 10.67 -3.98 5.96
C ILE A 71 9.79 -4.33 7.16
N ALA A 72 9.85 -5.58 7.64
CA ALA A 72 9.12 -6.01 8.82
C ALA A 72 9.58 -5.27 10.09
N GLU A 73 10.90 -5.13 10.29
CA GLU A 73 11.49 -4.43 11.45
C GLU A 73 11.13 -2.93 11.48
N LEU A 74 10.91 -2.31 10.32
CA LEU A 74 10.45 -0.92 10.19
C LEU A 74 8.94 -0.76 10.49
N GLY A 75 8.20 -1.84 10.71
CA GLY A 75 6.78 -1.80 11.08
C GLY A 75 5.83 -1.67 9.89
N PHE A 76 6.25 -2.04 8.68
CA PHE A 76 5.31 -2.25 7.57
C PHE A 76 4.47 -3.50 7.81
N GLU A 77 3.20 -3.47 7.43
CA GLU A 77 2.30 -4.62 7.58
C GLU A 77 2.35 -5.60 6.41
N GLY A 78 2.88 -5.15 5.28
CA GLY A 78 2.95 -5.97 4.09
C GLY A 78 3.64 -5.32 2.90
N VAL A 79 3.80 -6.15 1.89
CA VAL A 79 4.50 -5.84 0.65
C VAL A 79 3.58 -6.00 -0.54
N HIS A 80 3.77 -5.14 -1.52
CA HIS A 80 3.14 -5.20 -2.83
C HIS A 80 4.19 -5.60 -3.86
N MET A 81 3.99 -6.71 -4.58
CA MET A 81 5.01 -7.29 -5.46
C MET A 81 4.45 -7.80 -6.80
N GLY A 82 5.34 -7.96 -7.76
CA GLY A 82 5.04 -8.58 -9.05
C GLY A 82 4.31 -7.68 -10.05
N GLU A 83 4.27 -6.35 -9.87
CA GLU A 83 3.53 -5.46 -10.79
C GLU A 83 4.06 -5.49 -12.22
N PHE A 84 5.38 -5.57 -12.38
CA PHE A 84 6.08 -5.53 -13.67
C PHE A 84 6.84 -6.83 -13.98
N ALA A 85 6.52 -7.92 -13.28
CA ALA A 85 7.30 -9.15 -13.30
C ALA A 85 7.04 -10.07 -14.50
N TRP A 86 6.24 -9.66 -15.51
CA TRP A 86 5.87 -10.54 -16.63
C TRP A 86 7.10 -11.11 -17.36
N ALA A 87 8.14 -10.31 -17.56
CA ALA A 87 9.36 -10.78 -18.22
C ALA A 87 10.11 -11.86 -17.42
N GLN A 88 10.02 -11.84 -16.09
CA GLN A 88 10.65 -12.83 -15.22
C GLN A 88 9.75 -14.07 -15.04
N LEU A 89 8.43 -13.87 -14.98
CA LEU A 89 7.46 -14.95 -14.89
C LEU A 89 7.32 -15.73 -16.20
N GLU A 90 7.36 -15.06 -17.35
CA GLU A 90 7.25 -15.64 -18.68
C GLU A 90 8.39 -15.12 -19.58
N PRO A 91 9.63 -15.61 -19.41
CA PRO A 91 10.78 -15.16 -20.19
C PRO A 91 10.68 -15.45 -21.70
N GLU A 92 9.90 -16.46 -22.08
CA GLU A 92 9.58 -16.82 -23.46
C GLU A 92 8.11 -17.26 -23.52
N GLU A 93 7.44 -17.10 -24.67
CA GLU A 93 6.01 -17.42 -24.81
C GLU A 93 5.67 -18.84 -24.34
N GLY A 94 4.79 -18.92 -23.35
CA GLY A 94 4.33 -20.17 -22.75
C GLY A 94 5.34 -20.87 -21.83
N ARG A 95 6.49 -20.27 -21.54
CA ARG A 95 7.48 -20.81 -20.58
C ARG A 95 7.43 -20.02 -19.29
N TYR A 96 6.81 -20.60 -18.28
CA TYR A 96 6.64 -19.94 -16.98
C TYR A 96 7.70 -20.34 -15.95
N ARG A 97 8.06 -19.40 -15.08
CA ARG A 97 8.99 -19.57 -13.95
C ARG A 97 8.41 -18.88 -12.71
N PHE A 98 7.80 -19.66 -11.83
CA PHE A 98 7.15 -19.16 -10.62
C PHE A 98 8.01 -19.37 -9.36
N GLU A 99 9.05 -20.20 -9.43
CA GLU A 99 9.82 -20.67 -8.28
C GLU A 99 10.46 -19.51 -7.49
N TRP A 100 10.91 -18.48 -8.21
CA TRP A 100 11.50 -17.29 -7.60
C TRP A 100 10.47 -16.46 -6.84
N LEU A 101 9.24 -16.38 -7.36
CA LEU A 101 8.15 -15.64 -6.74
C LEU A 101 7.64 -16.39 -5.52
N ASP A 102 7.52 -17.72 -5.61
CA ASP A 102 7.20 -18.58 -4.46
C ASP A 102 8.20 -18.39 -3.32
N HIS A 103 9.50 -18.30 -3.64
CA HIS A 103 10.53 -18.02 -2.64
C HIS A 103 10.36 -16.63 -2.01
N ALA A 104 10.15 -15.58 -2.81
CA ALA A 104 9.95 -14.23 -2.30
C ALA A 104 8.70 -14.11 -1.40
N ILE A 105 7.60 -14.77 -1.77
CA ILE A 105 6.38 -14.86 -0.96
C ILE A 105 6.66 -15.63 0.33
N GLY A 106 7.39 -16.74 0.26
CA GLY A 106 7.79 -17.52 1.44
C GLY A 106 8.64 -16.72 2.43
N LEU A 107 9.51 -15.84 1.94
CA LEU A 107 10.24 -14.90 2.79
C LEU A 107 9.30 -13.88 3.45
N ALA A 108 8.34 -13.31 2.71
CA ALA A 108 7.37 -12.38 3.28
C ALA A 108 6.55 -13.04 4.40
N ASP A 109 6.07 -14.27 4.18
CA ASP A 109 5.35 -15.06 5.18
C ASP A 109 6.21 -15.35 6.42
N LYS A 110 7.47 -15.75 6.23
CA LYS A 110 8.43 -15.98 7.32
C LYS A 110 8.57 -14.79 8.27
N TYR A 111 8.51 -13.57 7.73
CA TYR A 111 8.58 -12.32 8.52
C TYR A 111 7.21 -11.69 8.81
N GLN A 112 6.12 -12.45 8.64
CA GLN A 112 4.74 -12.06 8.97
C GLN A 112 4.25 -10.83 8.20
N LEU A 113 4.77 -10.62 6.99
CA LEU A 113 4.31 -9.58 6.08
C LEU A 113 3.18 -10.11 5.21
N LYS A 114 2.07 -9.38 5.14
CA LYS A 114 1.01 -9.65 4.17
C LYS A 114 1.52 -9.38 2.76
N VAL A 115 0.99 -10.09 1.77
CA VAL A 115 1.37 -9.90 0.35
C VAL A 115 0.17 -9.45 -0.46
N ILE A 116 0.31 -8.34 -1.15
CA ILE A 116 -0.54 -7.98 -2.29
C ILE A 116 0.20 -8.39 -3.56
N LEU A 117 -0.33 -9.40 -4.24
CA LEU A 117 0.24 -9.91 -5.47
C LEU A 117 -0.45 -9.29 -6.68
N CYS A 118 0.34 -8.72 -7.58
CA CYS A 118 -0.15 -8.20 -8.86
C CYS A 118 -0.31 -9.29 -9.91
N THR A 119 -1.09 -8.99 -10.95
CA THR A 119 -1.23 -9.83 -12.14
C THR A 119 -0.01 -9.78 -13.08
N SER A 120 0.98 -8.93 -12.79
CA SER A 120 2.17 -8.70 -13.62
C SER A 120 1.95 -8.15 -15.03
N THR A 121 0.71 -7.94 -15.46
CA THR A 121 0.37 -7.57 -16.84
C THR A 121 0.38 -6.06 -17.10
N ALA A 122 1.00 -5.27 -16.23
CA ALA A 122 1.10 -3.82 -16.40
C ALA A 122 2.02 -3.43 -17.57
N THR A 123 2.99 -4.27 -17.94
CA THR A 123 3.89 -4.04 -19.08
C THR A 123 4.31 -5.38 -19.68
N PRO A 124 4.18 -5.57 -21.01
CA PRO A 124 4.60 -6.81 -21.64
C PRO A 124 6.12 -6.96 -21.69
N PRO A 125 6.63 -8.20 -21.73
CA PRO A 125 8.03 -8.47 -21.99
C PRO A 125 8.41 -8.14 -23.44
N VAL A 126 9.72 -7.97 -23.66
CA VAL A 126 10.27 -7.60 -24.97
C VAL A 126 9.90 -8.60 -26.07
N TRP A 127 9.95 -9.90 -25.78
CA TRP A 127 9.62 -10.93 -26.76
C TRP A 127 8.17 -10.78 -27.28
N LEU A 128 7.25 -10.35 -26.41
CA LEU A 128 5.82 -10.30 -26.70
C LEU A 128 5.51 -9.17 -27.68
N SER A 129 6.03 -7.96 -27.46
CA SER A 129 5.80 -6.86 -28.41
C SER A 129 6.54 -7.05 -29.73
N ARG A 130 7.72 -7.69 -29.71
CA ARG A 130 8.50 -7.95 -30.92
C ARG A 130 7.82 -9.01 -31.79
N LYS A 131 7.19 -10.00 -31.16
CA LYS A 131 6.39 -11.02 -31.85
C LYS A 131 5.02 -10.51 -32.29
N TYR A 132 4.39 -9.66 -31.50
CA TYR A 132 3.05 -9.12 -31.73
C TYR A 132 3.07 -7.58 -31.72
N PRO A 133 3.65 -6.93 -32.73
CA PRO A 133 3.76 -5.46 -32.75
C PRO A 133 2.38 -4.77 -32.80
N GLU A 134 1.33 -5.46 -33.23
CA GLU A 134 -0.05 -4.97 -33.24
C GLU A 134 -0.65 -4.70 -31.85
N ILE A 135 0.01 -5.16 -30.78
CA ILE A 135 -0.43 -4.84 -29.41
C ILE A 135 -0.09 -3.41 -29.01
N LEU A 136 0.86 -2.77 -29.69
CA LEU A 136 1.43 -1.49 -29.26
C LEU A 136 0.41 -0.36 -29.45
N ILE A 137 0.43 0.61 -28.54
CA ILE A 137 -0.41 1.81 -28.65
C ILE A 137 -0.04 2.56 -29.93
N LYS A 138 -1.02 2.81 -30.79
CA LYS A 138 -0.88 3.69 -31.95
C LYS A 138 -1.36 5.09 -31.59
N HIS A 139 -0.49 6.08 -31.72
CA HIS A 139 -0.82 7.48 -31.48
C HIS A 139 -1.51 8.10 -32.70
N GLU A 140 -2.14 9.26 -32.49
CA GLU A 140 -2.87 10.01 -33.54
C GLU A 140 -2.01 10.39 -34.75
N ASN A 141 -0.70 10.60 -34.54
CA ASN A 141 0.28 10.90 -35.59
C ASN A 141 0.68 9.67 -36.43
N GLY A 142 0.10 8.50 -36.15
CA GLY A 142 0.36 7.26 -36.86
C GLY A 142 1.52 6.43 -36.32
N ASN A 143 2.31 6.97 -35.38
CA ASN A 143 3.43 6.25 -34.78
C ASN A 143 2.96 5.27 -33.71
N TYR A 144 3.71 4.18 -33.53
CA TYR A 144 3.50 3.23 -32.43
C TYR A 144 4.41 3.58 -31.25
N SER A 145 3.89 3.36 -30.04
CA SER A 145 4.74 3.22 -28.84
C SER A 145 5.71 2.05 -29.04
N ASP A 146 6.87 2.11 -28.39
CA ASP A 146 7.87 1.04 -28.42
C ASP A 146 8.44 0.76 -27.02
N HIS A 147 9.27 -0.27 -26.90
CA HIS A 147 10.05 -0.56 -25.70
C HIS A 147 11.01 0.56 -25.33
N GLY A 148 11.27 0.68 -24.03
CA GLY A 148 12.11 1.72 -23.43
C GLY A 148 11.43 2.42 -22.27
N ALA A 149 10.09 2.32 -22.20
CA ALA A 149 9.27 2.73 -21.07
C ALA A 149 8.32 1.58 -20.64
N ARG A 150 7.24 1.91 -19.96
CA ARG A 150 6.19 1.00 -19.48
C ARG A 150 4.83 1.34 -20.07
N GLN A 151 3.88 0.42 -19.98
CA GLN A 151 2.49 0.59 -20.44
C GLN A 151 2.34 0.95 -21.94
N HIS A 152 3.24 0.45 -22.78
CA HIS A 152 3.23 0.71 -24.23
C HIS A 152 2.27 -0.20 -25.01
N ALA A 153 1.59 -1.14 -24.34
CA ALA A 153 0.56 -1.99 -24.94
C ALA A 153 -0.83 -1.35 -24.82
N SER A 154 -1.63 -1.51 -25.88
CA SER A 154 -3.02 -1.10 -25.92
C SER A 154 -3.90 -2.15 -25.24
N PHE A 155 -4.58 -1.76 -24.15
CA PHE A 155 -5.58 -2.60 -23.48
C PHE A 155 -6.80 -2.92 -24.37
N ALA A 156 -6.99 -2.17 -25.46
CA ALA A 156 -8.02 -2.46 -26.46
C ALA A 156 -7.62 -3.58 -27.44
N SER A 157 -6.33 -3.95 -27.51
CA SER A 157 -5.87 -5.04 -28.39
C SER A 157 -6.43 -6.39 -27.92
N PRO A 158 -7.22 -7.10 -28.75
CA PRO A 158 -7.72 -8.43 -28.40
C PRO A 158 -6.58 -9.43 -28.17
N LYS A 159 -5.47 -9.25 -28.90
CA LYS A 159 -4.27 -10.07 -28.77
C LYS A 159 -3.60 -9.84 -27.41
N TYR A 160 -3.41 -8.57 -27.01
CA TYR A 160 -2.84 -8.25 -25.70
C TYR A 160 -3.71 -8.80 -24.57
N ARG A 161 -5.01 -8.55 -24.61
CA ARG A 161 -5.96 -9.11 -23.63
C ARG A 161 -5.91 -10.62 -23.57
N GLY A 162 -5.86 -11.30 -24.71
CA GLY A 162 -5.80 -12.76 -24.78
C GLY A 162 -4.51 -13.35 -24.23
N LEU A 163 -3.41 -12.60 -24.22
CA LEU A 163 -2.14 -12.99 -23.60
C LEU A 163 -2.15 -12.68 -22.09
N ALA A 164 -2.60 -11.48 -21.70
CA ALA A 164 -2.68 -11.06 -20.31
C ALA A 164 -3.64 -11.91 -19.45
N LEU A 165 -4.63 -12.56 -20.06
CA LEU A 165 -5.55 -13.47 -19.36
C LEU A 165 -4.97 -14.89 -19.16
N LYS A 166 -3.84 -15.22 -19.78
CA LYS A 166 -3.21 -16.54 -19.69
C LYS A 166 -2.04 -16.58 -18.70
N THR A 167 -1.41 -15.44 -18.49
CA THR A 167 -0.35 -15.23 -17.50
C THR A 167 -0.94 -15.27 -16.09
#